data_AF-A0A5R8ZQ46-F1
#
_entry.id   AF-A0A5R8ZQ46-F1
#
_cell.length_a   1.000
_cell.length_b   1.000
_cell.length_c   1.000
_cell.angle_alpha   90.00
_cell.angle_beta   90.00
_cell.angle_gamma   90.00
#
_symmetry.space_group_name_H-M   'P 1'
#
loop_
_entity.id
_entity.type
_entity.pdbx_description
1 polymer ?
#
loop_
_entity_poly.entity_id
_entity_poly.type
_entity_poly.pdbx_seq_one_letter_code
_entity_poly.pdbx_strand_id
1 'polypeptide(L)' 'MDIANGVIRYARSPRLLDGLLKEADTGRSLPGEEVLSLAREMAGKGYEVMPIGCDHFDSRGYCLGHEDPP' A
#
# COMPACT_ATOMS: atom_id res chain seq x y z
N MET A 1 -5.19 2.23 0.55
CA MET A 1 -4.95 2.58 -0.88
C MET A 1 -5.44 1.46 -1.77
N ASP A 2 -6.40 1.72 -2.68
CA ASP A 2 -6.90 0.70 -3.60
C ASP A 2 -5.77 0.19 -4.52
N ILE A 3 -5.58 -1.12 -4.58
CA ILE A 3 -4.49 -1.74 -5.32
C ILE A 3 -4.75 -1.69 -6.84
N ALA A 4 -5.93 -2.12 -7.29
CA ALA A 4 -6.24 -2.26 -8.72
C ALA A 4 -6.49 -0.91 -9.41
N ASN A 5 -7.35 -0.09 -8.81
CA ASN A 5 -7.80 1.21 -9.31
C ASN A 5 -6.90 2.37 -8.87
N GLY A 6 -5.98 2.13 -7.93
CA GLY A 6 -5.05 3.13 -7.41
C GLY A 6 -3.61 2.93 -7.88
N VAL A 7 -2.99 1.78 -7.60
CA VAL A 7 -1.54 1.58 -7.83
C VAL A 7 -1.26 0.87 -9.15
N ILE A 8 -1.93 -0.26 -9.41
CA ILE A 8 -1.70 -1.09 -10.61
C ILE A 8 -2.03 -0.33 -11.90
N ARG A 9 -2.97 0.62 -11.86
CA ARG A 9 -3.28 1.49 -13.01
C ARG A 9 -2.05 2.24 -13.55
N TYR A 10 -1.07 2.52 -12.69
CA TYR A 10 0.16 3.22 -13.02
C TYR A 10 1.30 2.27 -13.40
N ALA A 11 1.01 0.98 -13.65
CA ALA A 11 2.03 0.00 -14.03
C ALA A 11 2.84 0.38 -15.28
N ARG A 12 2.29 1.22 -16.17
CA ARG A 12 2.98 1.74 -17.37
C ARG A 12 3.80 3.01 -17.10
N SER A 13 3.67 3.62 -15.93
CA SER A 13 4.43 4.81 -15.53
C SER A 13 4.67 4.79 -14.01
N PRO A 14 5.50 3.86 -13.50
CA PRO A 14 5.67 3.65 -12.06
C PRO A 14 6.18 4.90 -11.34
N ARG A 15 6.96 5.77 -11.99
CA ARG A 15 7.47 7.02 -11.40
C ARG A 15 6.37 7.97 -10.87
N LEU A 16 5.13 7.82 -11.32
CA LEU A 16 3.99 8.57 -10.75
C LEU A 16 3.63 8.13 -9.32
N LEU A 17 4.19 7.02 -8.85
CA LEU A 17 4.04 6.49 -7.51
C LEU A 17 5.25 6.81 -6.61
N ASP A 18 6.25 7.55 -7.11
CA ASP A 18 7.45 7.89 -6.34
C ASP A 18 7.08 8.65 -5.06
N GLY A 19 7.56 8.17 -3.91
CA GLY A 19 7.29 8.79 -2.61
C GLY A 19 5.86 8.65 -2.10
N LEU A 20 5.03 7.84 -2.77
CA LEU A 20 3.68 7.53 -2.30
C LEU A 20 3.70 6.76 -0.97
N LEU A 21 4.70 5.90 -0.80
CA LEU A 21 4.96 5.16 0.42
C LEU A 21 6.34 5.53 0.98
N LYS A 22 6.51 5.29 2.28
CA LYS A 22 7.78 5.45 2.98
C LYS A 22 8.10 4.19 3.77
N GLU A 23 9.37 3.84 3.85
CA GLU A 23 9.87 2.83 4.81
C GLU A 23 9.57 3.31 6.24
N ALA A 24 9.03 2.42 7.07
CA ALA A 24 8.61 2.77 8.43
C ALA A 24 9.80 3.10 9.34
N ASP A 25 10.91 2.41 9.09
CA ASP A 25 12.14 2.39 9.86
C ASP A 25 13.10 3.54 9.50
N THR A 26 13.17 3.91 8.22
CA THR A 26 14.08 4.97 7.75
C THR A 26 13.35 6.26 7.35
N GLY A 27 12.03 6.21 7.16
CA GLY A 27 11.24 7.30 6.58
C GLY A 27 11.57 7.59 5.12
N ARG A 28 12.42 6.78 4.48
CA ARG A 28 12.83 6.92 3.08
C ARG A 28 11.63 6.70 2.17
N SER A 29 11.43 7.62 1.24
CA SER A 29 10.45 7.48 0.17
C SER A 29 10.77 6.29 -0.73
N LEU A 30 9.80 5.41 -0.92
CA LEU A 30 9.92 4.28 -1.83
C LEU A 30 9.83 4.75 -3.30
N PRO A 31 10.69 4.24 -4.19
CA PRO A 31 10.50 4.38 -5.62
C PRO A 31 9.20 3.73 -6.07
N GLY A 32 8.58 4.28 -7.10
CA GLY A 32 7.29 3.81 -7.59
C GLY A 32 7.31 2.39 -8.17
N GLU A 33 8.46 1.92 -8.66
CA GLU A 33 8.70 0.52 -9.03
C GLU A 33 8.54 -0.42 -7.82
N GLU A 34 9.06 -0.02 -6.65
CA GLU A 34 8.94 -0.78 -5.40
C GLU A 34 7.50 -0.74 -4.90
N VAL A 35 6.83 0.43 -4.96
CA VAL A 35 5.41 0.57 -4.62
C VAL A 35 4.54 -0.34 -5.49
N LEU A 36 4.81 -0.40 -6.79
CA LEU A 36 4.08 -1.28 -7.71
C LEU A 36 4.35 -2.77 -7.42
N SER A 37 5.58 -3.12 -7.07
CA SER A 37 5.96 -4.49 -6.71
C SER A 37 5.21 -4.96 -5.45
N LEU A 38 5.16 -4.12 -4.42
CA LEU A 38 4.39 -4.36 -3.20
C LEU A 38 2.90 -4.53 -3.51
N ALA A 39 2.33 -3.64 -4.33
CA ALA A 39 0.92 -3.73 -4.72
C ALA A 39 0.58 -5.04 -5.44
N ARG A 40 1.47 -5.53 -6.31
CA ARG A 40 1.30 -6.82 -6.99
C ARG A 40 1.41 -8.00 -6.04
N GLU A 41 2.34 -7.96 -5.10
CA GLU A 41 2.47 -9.00 -4.08
C GLU A 41 1.21 -9.09 -3.22
N MET A 42 0.69 -7.94 -2.77
CA MET A 42 -0.53 -7.86 -1.97
C MET A 42 -1.75 -8.33 -2.75
N ALA A 43 -1.90 -7.92 -4.02
CA ALA A 43 -2.95 -8.45 -4.89
C ALA A 43 -2.87 -9.99 -5.02
N GLY A 44 -1.67 -10.54 -5.17
CA GLY A 44 -1.44 -11.99 -5.25
C GLY A 44 -1.85 -12.74 -3.98
N LYS A 45 -1.85 -12.06 -2.83
CA LYS A 45 -2.33 -12.60 -1.54
C LYS A 45 -3.84 -12.40 -1.32
N GLY A 46 -4.54 -11.75 -2.26
CA GLY A 46 -5.99 -11.50 -2.18
C GLY A 46 -6.37 -10.16 -1.55
N TYR A 47 -5.42 -9.27 -1.28
CA TYR A 47 -5.73 -7.93 -0.79
C TYR A 47 -6.29 -7.05 -1.92
N GLU A 48 -7.30 -6.26 -1.59
CA GLU A 48 -7.87 -5.24 -2.48
C GLU A 48 -7.29 -3.86 -2.17
N VAL A 49 -6.85 -3.66 -0.93
CA VAL A 49 -6.29 -2.42 -0.43
C VAL A 49 -4.91 -2.72 0.16
N MET A 50 -3.91 -1.89 -0.12
CA MET A 50 -2.60 -2.05 0.55
C MET A 50 -2.77 -1.75 2.05
N PRO A 51 -2.47 -2.72 2.93
CA PRO A 51 -2.41 -2.49 4.36
C PRO A 51 -1.09 -1.78 4.69
N ILE A 52 -1.17 -0.50 5.04
CA ILE A 52 0.01 0.34 5.28
C ILE A 52 -0.16 1.11 6.57
N GLY A 53 0.87 1.08 7.42
CA GLY A 53 0.96 1.88 8.63
C GLY A 53 0.42 1.23 9.92
N CYS A 54 -0.36 0.15 9.84
CA CYS A 54 -0.78 -0.64 11.01
C CYS A 54 -1.24 -2.04 10.62
N ASP A 55 -1.30 -2.94 11.60
CA ASP A 55 -1.72 -4.35 11.41
C ASP A 55 -3.23 -4.58 11.65
N HIS A 56 -4.00 -3.51 11.88
CA HIS A 56 -5.43 -3.61 12.20
C HIS A 56 -6.31 -3.45 10.96
N PHE A 57 -6.34 -4.50 10.14
CA PHE A 57 -7.09 -4.56 8.90
C PHE A 57 -7.83 -5.90 8.73
N ASP A 58 -8.86 -5.91 7.88
CA ASP A 58 -9.58 -7.13 7.51
C ASP A 58 -8.78 -7.99 6.51
N SER A 59 -9.30 -9.16 6.16
CA SER A 59 -8.68 -10.07 5.19
C SER A 59 -8.49 -9.47 3.78
N ARG A 60 -9.16 -8.35 3.47
CA ARG A 60 -9.07 -7.65 2.18
C ARG A 60 -8.13 -6.44 2.26
N GLY A 61 -7.61 -6.11 3.45
CA GLY A 61 -6.67 -5.01 3.70
C GLY A 61 -7.35 -3.68 4.06
N TYR A 62 -8.66 -3.67 4.32
CA TYR A 62 -9.36 -2.48 4.80
C TYR A 62 -9.08 -2.25 6.28
N CYS A 63 -8.68 -1.02 6.62
CA CYS A 63 -8.49 -0.60 8.01
C CYS A 63 -9.79 -0.80 8.81
N LEU A 64 -9.68 -1.47 9.96
CA LEU A 64 -10.80 -1.72 10.87
C LEU A 64 -11.04 -0.56 11.86
N GLY A 65 -10.26 0.52 11.75
CA GLY A 65 -10.23 1.64 12.69
C GLY A 65 -9.35 1.33 13.90
N HIS A 66 -8.80 2.34 14.56
CA HIS A 66 -8.17 2.16 15.86
C HIS A 66 -9.20 2.45 16.95
N GLU A 67 -9.19 1.69 18.05
CA GLU A 67 -9.93 2.13 19.23
C GLU A 67 -9.32 3.48 19.67
N ASP A 68 -10.18 4.48 19.91
CA ASP A 68 -9.72 5.77 20.42
C ASP A 68 -8.97 5.52 21.74
N PRO A 69 -7.77 6.08 21.92
CA PRO A 69 -7.13 6.05 23.23
C PRO A 69 -8.07 6.72 24.26
N PRO A 70 -8.19 6.16 25.48
CA PRO A 70 -9.08 6.70 26.51
C PRO A 70 -8.74 8.13 26.93
#